data_AF-A0A9X4AEZ1-F1
#
_entry.id   AF-A0A9X4AEZ1-F1
#
_cell.length_a   1.000
_cell.length_b   1.000
_cell.length_c   1.000
_cell.angle_alpha   90.00
_cell.angle_beta   90.00
_cell.angle_gamma   90.00
#
_symmetry.space_group_name_H-M   'P 1'
#
loop_
_entity.id
_entity.type
_entity.pdbx_description
1 polymer ?
#
loop_
_entity_poly.entity_id
_entity_poly.type
_entity_poly.pdbx_seq_one_letter_code
_entity_poly.pdbx_strand_id
1 'polypeptide(L)'
;MKKQNGFTLIEMLIVLTVISTLLILLIPNLADKNTAMQTKGCDALLQLAESQIQAYKIDTGSSPLTIQALIDGNYLKTDKCANNTKKITLTTEGVKVDAATQP
;
A
#
# COMPACT_ATOMS: atom_id res chain seq x y z
N MET A 1 21.28 58.57 -12.00
CA MET A 1 20.29 57.49 -12.26
C MET A 1 20.92 56.16 -11.90
N LYS A 2 20.32 55.39 -10.98
CA LYS A 2 20.88 54.12 -10.47
C LYS A 2 20.49 53.01 -11.44
N LYS A 3 21.44 52.41 -12.17
CA LYS A 3 21.18 51.25 -13.03
C LYS A 3 20.75 50.07 -12.15
N GLN A 4 19.53 49.60 -12.33
CA GLN A 4 19.07 48.33 -11.77
C GLN A 4 19.49 47.23 -12.76
N ASN A 5 20.45 46.39 -12.36
CA ASN A 5 20.81 45.21 -13.13
C ASN A 5 19.69 44.19 -12.94
N GLY A 6 18.75 44.15 -13.89
CA GLY A 6 17.61 43.25 -13.86
C GLY A 6 18.00 41.82 -14.28
N PHE A 7 17.29 40.86 -13.69
CA PHE A 7 17.28 39.45 -14.07
C PHE A 7 17.27 39.28 -15.58
N THR A 8 18.24 38.56 -16.11
CA THR A 8 18.29 38.25 -17.54
C THR A 8 17.35 37.09 -17.87
N LEU A 9 16.87 37.02 -19.12
CA LEU A 9 16.12 35.85 -19.58
C LEU A 9 16.94 34.55 -19.44
N ILE A 10 18.27 34.65 -19.61
CA ILE A 10 19.19 33.53 -19.45
C ILE A 10 19.20 33.02 -18.00
N GLU A 11 19.16 33.90 -17.00
CA GLU A 11 19.03 33.50 -15.60
C GLU A 11 17.75 32.68 -15.35
N MET A 12 16.61 33.14 -15.88
CA MET A 12 15.35 32.41 -15.74
C MET A 12 15.43 31.03 -16.39
N LEU A 13 16.07 30.91 -17.56
CA LEU A 13 16.23 29.64 -18.28
C LEU A 13 17.09 28.63 -17.50
N ILE A 14 18.20 29.08 -16.92
CA ILE A 14 19.06 28.22 -16.10
C ILE A 14 18.30 27.76 -14.84
N VAL A 15 17.56 28.66 -14.18
CA VAL A 15 16.77 28.33 -12.99
C VAL A 15 15.68 27.30 -13.30
N LEU A 16 14.92 27.49 -14.38
CA LEU A 16 13.89 26.53 -14.81
C LEU A 16 14.49 25.16 -15.16
N THR A 17 15.69 25.15 -15.76
CA THR A 17 16.40 23.90 -16.09
C THR A 17 16.79 23.14 -14.83
N VAL A 18 17.37 23.83 -13.83
CA VAL A 18 17.76 23.21 -12.56
C VAL A 18 16.52 22.67 -11.81
N ILE A 19 15.44 23.45 -11.70
CA ILE A 19 14.21 23.01 -11.02
C ILE A 19 13.60 21.79 -11.73
N SER A 20 13.57 21.79 -13.07
CA SER A 20 13.07 20.66 -13.87
C SER A 20 13.84 19.37 -13.57
N THR A 21 15.18 19.42 -13.55
CA THR A 21 16.00 18.25 -13.21
C THR A 21 15.74 17.74 -11.79
N LEU A 22 15.57 18.65 -10.81
CA LEU A 22 15.25 18.26 -9.43
C LEU A 22 13.88 17.55 -9.31
N LEU A 23 12.87 18.00 -10.05
CA LEU A 23 11.54 17.37 -10.06
C LEU A 23 11.58 15.95 -10.64
N ILE A 24 12.30 15.75 -11.75
CA ILE A 24 12.44 14.43 -12.39
C ILE A 24 13.12 13.42 -11.44
N LEU A 25 14.07 13.86 -10.60
CA LEU A 25 14.73 12.99 -9.61
C LEU A 25 13.87 12.74 -8.36
N LEU A 26 12.98 13.67 -8.00
CA LEU A 26 12.13 13.58 -6.81
C LEU A 26 10.90 12.67 -7.02
N ILE A 27 10.24 12.79 -8.16
CA ILE A 27 9.02 12.03 -8.50
C ILE A 27 9.20 10.50 -8.38
N PRO A 28 10.24 9.85 -8.95
CA PRO A 28 10.39 8.40 -8.86
C PRO A 28 10.53 7.94 -7.41
N ASN A 29 11.33 8.66 -6.61
CA ASN A 29 11.51 8.37 -5.18
C ASN A 29 10.22 8.54 -4.35
N LEU A 30 9.24 9.31 -4.81
CA LEU A 30 7.95 9.49 -4.15
C LEU A 30 6.94 8.41 -4.57
N ALA A 31 6.93 8.02 -5.85
CA ALA A 31 6.01 7.01 -6.39
C ALA A 31 6.26 5.61 -5.79
N ASP A 32 7.53 5.21 -5.64
CA ASP A 32 7.91 3.86 -5.18
C ASP A 32 7.56 3.59 -3.70
N LYS A 33 7.38 4.65 -2.88
CA LYS A 33 7.02 4.48 -1.47
C LYS A 33 5.58 4.03 -1.28
N ASN A 34 4.67 4.39 -2.19
CA ASN A 34 3.25 4.07 -2.03
C ASN A 34 3.01 2.56 -2.19
N THR A 35 3.58 1.95 -3.23
CA THR A 35 3.50 0.50 -3.47
C THR A 35 4.12 -0.31 -2.32
N ALA A 36 5.30 0.09 -1.84
CA ALA A 36 5.93 -0.57 -0.70
C ALA A 36 5.09 -0.49 0.60
N MET A 37 4.41 0.63 0.84
CA MET A 37 3.49 0.78 1.97
C MET A 37 2.25 -0.11 1.83
N GLN A 38 1.68 -0.23 0.62
CA GLN A 38 0.52 -1.09 0.40
C GLN A 38 0.87 -2.58 0.61
N THR A 39 2.03 -3.03 0.14
CA THR A 39 2.49 -4.41 0.35
C THR A 39 2.69 -4.71 1.84
N LYS A 40 3.40 -3.84 2.58
CA LYS A 40 3.56 -4.01 4.03
C LYS A 40 2.24 -4.01 4.79
N GLY A 41 1.26 -3.21 4.35
CA GLY A 41 -0.08 -3.21 4.92
C GLY A 41 -0.81 -4.54 4.69
N CYS A 42 -0.68 -5.13 3.49
CA CYS A 42 -1.21 -6.46 3.21
C CYS A 42 -0.52 -7.55 4.05
N ASP A 43 0.81 -7.49 4.20
CA ASP A 43 1.57 -8.45 5.01
C ASP A 43 1.16 -8.41 6.49
N ALA A 44 0.95 -7.20 7.03
CA ALA A 44 0.44 -7.04 8.39
C ALA A 44 -0.98 -7.61 8.55
N LEU A 45 -1.84 -7.42 7.54
CA LEU A 45 -3.19 -8.01 7.53
C LEU A 45 -3.15 -9.54 7.48
N LEU A 46 -2.20 -10.13 6.73
CA LEU A 46 -1.99 -11.58 6.71
C LEU A 46 -1.63 -12.12 8.09
N GLN A 47 -0.65 -11.52 8.76
CA GLN A 47 -0.24 -11.95 10.11
C GLN A 47 -1.37 -11.80 11.13
N LEU A 48 -2.14 -10.72 11.03
CA LEU A 48 -3.32 -10.54 11.86
C LEU A 48 -4.34 -11.64 11.58
N ALA A 49 -4.66 -11.91 10.32
CA ALA A 49 -5.61 -12.95 9.93
C ALA A 49 -5.20 -14.33 10.42
N GLU A 50 -3.91 -14.69 10.31
CA GLU A 50 -3.38 -15.94 10.85
C GLU A 50 -3.58 -16.05 12.37
N SER A 51 -3.30 -14.98 13.11
CA SER A 51 -3.52 -14.93 14.56
C SER A 51 -5.01 -15.10 14.91
N GLN A 52 -5.89 -14.51 14.11
CA GLN A 52 -7.34 -14.60 14.30
C GLN A 52 -7.90 -15.98 13.95
N ILE A 53 -7.33 -16.69 12.98
CA ILE A 53 -7.67 -18.08 12.68
C ILE A 53 -7.33 -18.99 13.84
N GLN A 54 -6.19 -18.76 14.49
CA GLN A 54 -5.82 -19.50 15.69
C GLN A 54 -6.79 -19.24 16.84
N ALA A 55 -7.19 -17.97 17.06
CA ALA A 55 -8.21 -17.63 18.05
C ALA A 55 -9.56 -18.33 17.75
N TYR A 56 -10.03 -18.26 16.51
CA TYR A 56 -11.25 -18.95 16.07
C TYR A 56 -11.18 -20.47 16.34
N LYS A 57 -10.03 -21.10 16.09
CA LYS A 57 -9.82 -22.52 16.35
C LYS A 57 -9.84 -22.87 17.84
N ILE A 58 -9.37 -21.98 18.71
CA ILE A 58 -9.44 -22.15 20.17
C ILE A 58 -10.89 -22.06 20.63
N ASP A 59 -11.66 -21.12 20.11
CA ASP A 59 -13.03 -20.85 20.57
C ASP A 59 -14.06 -21.84 20.03
N THR A 60 -13.94 -22.26 18.76
CA THR A 60 -14.92 -23.13 18.09
C THR A 60 -14.45 -24.58 17.93
N GLY A 61 -13.17 -24.86 18.24
CA GLY A 61 -12.56 -26.18 18.05
C GLY A 61 -12.33 -26.59 16.59
N SER A 62 -12.70 -25.75 15.62
CA SER A 62 -12.57 -26.02 14.19
C SER A 62 -11.87 -24.88 13.48
N SER A 63 -11.12 -25.16 12.41
CA SER A 63 -10.56 -24.10 11.56
C SER A 63 -11.67 -23.48 10.70
N PRO A 64 -11.65 -22.17 10.45
CA PRO A 64 -12.62 -21.53 9.55
C PRO A 64 -12.40 -22.04 8.11
N LEU A 65 -13.49 -22.25 7.37
CA LEU A 65 -13.43 -22.68 5.97
C LEU A 65 -13.21 -21.52 4.98
N THR A 66 -13.58 -20.30 5.40
CA THR A 66 -13.51 -19.09 4.57
C THR A 66 -13.14 -17.87 5.42
N ILE A 67 -12.54 -16.85 4.82
CA ILE A 67 -12.30 -15.55 5.48
C ILE A 67 -13.62 -14.90 5.93
N GLN A 68 -14.72 -15.15 5.22
CA GLN A 68 -16.04 -14.63 5.57
C GLN A 68 -16.51 -15.14 6.94
N ALA A 69 -16.23 -16.39 7.29
CA ALA A 69 -16.56 -16.92 8.62
C ALA A 69 -15.85 -16.16 9.75
N LEU A 70 -14.63 -15.63 9.50
CA LEU A 70 -13.93 -14.78 10.47
C LEU A 70 -14.54 -13.37 10.55
N ILE A 71 -15.09 -12.86 9.46
CA ILE A 71 -15.79 -11.56 9.44
C ILE A 71 -17.12 -11.67 10.19
N ASP A 72 -17.89 -12.71 9.90
CA ASP A 72 -19.18 -12.97 10.55
C ASP A 72 -19.00 -13.27 12.05
N GLY A 73 -17.90 -13.96 12.41
CA GLY A 73 -17.48 -14.19 13.79
C GLY A 73 -16.82 -12.97 14.47
N ASN A 74 -16.73 -11.82 13.79
CA ASN A 74 -16.11 -10.58 14.30
C ASN A 74 -14.62 -10.71 14.70
N TYR A 75 -13.92 -11.69 14.16
CA TYR A 75 -12.46 -11.86 14.32
C TYR A 75 -11.68 -10.97 13.34
N LEU A 76 -12.25 -10.70 12.16
CA LEU A 76 -11.67 -9.83 11.12
C LEU A 76 -12.66 -8.75 10.71
N LYS A 77 -12.17 -7.51 10.54
CA LYS A 77 -13.01 -6.39 10.08
C LYS A 77 -13.12 -6.29 8.56
N THR A 78 -12.10 -6.76 7.83
CA THR A 78 -12.06 -6.67 6.37
C THR A 78 -11.15 -7.74 5.78
N ASP A 79 -11.52 -8.22 4.59
CA ASP A 79 -10.73 -9.10 3.72
C ASP A 79 -9.86 -8.30 2.73
N LYS A 80 -9.91 -6.97 2.74
CA LYS A 80 -9.30 -6.13 1.70
C LYS A 80 -8.03 -5.44 2.18
N CYS A 81 -7.05 -5.37 1.30
CA CYS A 81 -5.82 -4.59 1.48
C CYS A 81 -5.49 -3.81 0.20
N ALA A 82 -4.40 -3.03 0.24
CA ALA A 82 -3.96 -2.19 -0.88
C ALA A 82 -5.07 -1.27 -1.44
N ASN A 83 -5.75 -0.49 -0.58
CA ASN A 83 -6.87 0.38 -0.96
C ASN A 83 -8.01 -0.34 -1.71
N ASN A 84 -8.48 -1.47 -1.19
CA ASN A 84 -9.54 -2.30 -1.77
C ASN A 84 -9.22 -2.99 -3.10
N THR A 85 -7.97 -2.96 -3.57
CA THR A 85 -7.57 -3.60 -4.84
C THR A 85 -7.15 -5.05 -4.70
N LYS A 86 -6.78 -5.49 -3.48
CA LYS A 86 -6.37 -6.86 -3.19
C LYS A 86 -7.21 -7.44 -2.06
N LYS A 87 -7.46 -8.74 -2.12
CA LYS A 87 -8.18 -9.49 -1.09
C LYS A 87 -7.30 -10.58 -0.50
N ILE A 88 -7.51 -10.89 0.76
CA ILE A 88 -6.95 -12.09 1.39
C ILE A 88 -7.92 -13.25 1.25
N THR A 89 -7.40 -14.42 0.90
CA THR A 89 -8.15 -15.67 0.82
C THR A 89 -7.50 -16.73 1.69
N LEU A 90 -8.33 -17.63 2.20
CA LEU A 90 -7.89 -18.75 3.01
C LEU A 90 -7.62 -19.94 2.10
N THR A 91 -6.37 -20.38 2.05
CA THR A 91 -5.95 -21.58 1.31
C THR A 91 -5.61 -22.70 2.30
N THR A 92 -5.47 -23.94 1.81
CA THR A 92 -5.07 -25.10 2.62
C THR A 92 -3.70 -24.96 3.27
N GLU A 93 -2.89 -23.99 2.83
CA GLU A 93 -1.54 -23.69 3.34
C GLU A 93 -1.49 -22.46 4.26
N GLY A 94 -2.63 -21.79 4.50
CA GLY A 94 -2.69 -20.55 5.28
C GLY A 94 -3.37 -19.40 4.52
N VAL A 95 -3.31 -18.20 5.11
CA VAL A 95 -3.88 -16.99 4.51
C VAL A 95 -2.93 -16.47 3.44
N LYS A 96 -3.44 -16.21 2.23
CA LYS A 96 -2.65 -15.63 1.14
C LYS A 96 -3.35 -14.39 0.59
N VAL A 97 -2.58 -13.42 0.14
CA VAL A 97 -3.11 -12.28 -0.62
C VAL A 97 -3.32 -12.77 -2.05
N ASP A 98 -4.55 -12.69 -2.55
CA ASP A 98 -4.80 -12.99 -3.95
C ASP A 98 -3.99 -12.06 -4.84
N ALA A 99 -3.27 -12.68 -5.78
CA ALA A 99 -2.57 -11.97 -6.83
C ALA A 99 -3.63 -11.39 -7.78
N ALA A 100 -4.17 -10.23 -7.42
CA ALA A 100 -5.02 -9.40 -8.26
C ALA A 100 -6.18 -10.17 -8.93
N THR A 101 -7.31 -10.30 -8.24
CA THR A 101 -8.59 -10.30 -8.95
C THR A 101 -8.82 -8.88 -9.47
N GLN A 102 -8.12 -8.53 -10.55
CA GLN A 102 -8.50 -7.43 -11.40
C GLN A 102 -9.56 -7.99 -12.37
N PRO A 103 -10.74 -7.38 -12.52
CA PRO A 103 -11.56 -7.62 -13.70
C PRO A 103 -10.83 -7.13 -14.97
#